data_AF-A0A847ZXU4-F1
#
_entry.id   AF-A0A847ZXU4-F1
#
_cell.length_a   1.000
_cell.length_b   1.000
_cell.length_c   1.000
_cell.angle_alpha   90.00
_cell.angle_beta   90.00
_cell.angle_gamma   90.00
#
_symmetry.space_group_name_H-M   'P 1'
#
loop_
_entity.id
_entity.type
_entity.pdbx_description
1 polymer ?
#
loop_
_entity_poly.entity_id
_entity_poly.type
_entity_poly.pdbx_seq_one_letter_code
_entity_poly.pdbx_strand_id
1 'polypeptide(L)'
;RMGWPGLAVAVLSAAGMVTGIGSIRYGSVADAMVIYATVPFVTAGVAYLLSGERTSRSTIIASLVALAGVFVMLLGSDWGGSMVGKGLAVLMTLSMAGFSVIMRGHRDLPMLPAMALSAWLCSAFCFSWASPALTDASTILLCMAFGVLQNAAGLIFYTFGTKRIPAAEATLLAALEVPFTPFWVWLFLNETPAIFTLIGGLVVLIALFTHIIGEFYRGGRTTEAEFAPTP
;
A
#
# COMPACT_ATOMS: atom_id res chain seq x y z
N ARG A 1 -7.84 -17.21 -17.66
CA ARG A 1 -9.15 -16.53 -17.77
C ARG A 1 -9.37 -15.75 -16.49
N MET A 2 -9.86 -14.50 -16.54
CA MET A 2 -10.11 -13.71 -15.34
C MET A 2 -11.35 -14.28 -14.66
N GLY A 3 -11.13 -15.14 -13.65
CA GLY A 3 -12.23 -15.70 -12.85
C GLY A 3 -12.81 -14.66 -11.90
N TRP A 4 -13.83 -15.07 -11.14
CA TRP A 4 -14.42 -14.27 -10.05
C TRP A 4 -13.40 -13.56 -9.12
N PRO A 5 -12.26 -14.17 -8.74
CA PRO A 5 -11.27 -13.51 -7.89
C PRO A 5 -10.63 -12.27 -8.55
N GLY A 6 -10.46 -12.27 -9.88
CA GLY A 6 -9.92 -11.13 -10.61
C GLY A 6 -10.89 -9.95 -10.68
N LEU A 7 -12.20 -10.23 -10.74
CA LEU A 7 -13.24 -9.21 -10.67
C LEU A 7 -13.31 -8.59 -9.27
N ALA A 8 -13.26 -9.43 -8.22
CA ALA A 8 -13.24 -8.95 -6.83
C ALA A 8 -12.03 -8.04 -6.55
N VAL A 9 -10.85 -8.44 -7.01
CA VAL A 9 -9.62 -7.63 -6.94
C VAL A 9 -9.77 -6.29 -7.67
N ALA A 10 -10.39 -6.30 -8.85
CA ALA A 10 -10.60 -5.08 -9.63
C ALA A 10 -11.54 -4.10 -8.91
N VAL A 11 -12.65 -4.60 -8.35
CA VAL A 11 -13.63 -3.79 -7.61
C VAL A 11 -13.05 -3.24 -6.31
N LEU A 12 -12.34 -4.07 -5.54
CA LEU A 12 -11.70 -3.62 -4.29
C LEU A 12 -10.61 -2.58 -4.55
N SER A 13 -9.79 -2.76 -5.58
CA SER A 13 -8.79 -1.77 -5.98
C SER A 13 -9.43 -0.45 -6.41
N ALA A 14 -10.48 -0.50 -7.25
CA ALA A 14 -11.21 0.69 -7.67
C ALA A 14 -11.86 1.42 -6.48
N ALA A 15 -12.50 0.68 -5.58
CA ALA A 15 -13.07 1.23 -4.35
C ALA A 15 -12.00 1.87 -3.46
N GLY A 16 -10.83 1.21 -3.31
CA GLY A 16 -9.69 1.74 -2.57
C GLY A 16 -9.18 3.07 -3.13
N MET A 17 -8.99 3.17 -4.45
CA MET A 17 -8.55 4.41 -5.11
C MET A 17 -9.56 5.56 -4.91
N VAL A 18 -10.84 5.30 -5.15
CA VAL A 18 -11.92 6.29 -5.01
C VAL A 18 -12.02 6.79 -3.57
N THR A 19 -12.06 5.86 -2.62
CA THR A 19 -12.21 6.18 -1.19
C THR A 19 -10.95 6.83 -0.62
N GLY A 20 -9.77 6.50 -1.14
CA GLY A 20 -8.52 7.15 -0.77
C GLY A 20 -8.47 8.62 -1.17
N ILE A 21 -8.75 8.91 -2.44
CA ILE A 21 -8.85 10.30 -2.92
C ILE A 21 -9.96 11.04 -2.16
N GLY A 22 -11.10 10.39 -1.92
CA GLY A 22 -12.20 10.94 -1.13
C GLY A 22 -11.81 11.25 0.31
N SER A 23 -11.01 10.39 0.96
CA SER A 23 -10.59 10.57 2.35
C SER A 23 -9.73 11.82 2.53
N ILE A 24 -8.85 12.09 1.57
CA ILE A 24 -7.99 13.28 1.55
C ILE A 24 -8.81 14.51 1.17
N ARG A 25 -9.77 14.37 0.25
CA ARG A 25 -10.63 15.49 -0.19
C ARG A 25 -11.59 15.99 0.89
N TYR A 26 -12.17 15.08 1.67
CA TYR A 26 -13.13 15.41 2.72
C TYR A 26 -12.52 15.43 4.12
N GLY A 27 -11.30 14.95 4.30
CA GLY A 27 -10.60 14.84 5.58
C GLY A 27 -9.27 15.57 5.58
N SER A 28 -8.35 15.10 6.42
CA SER A 28 -6.97 15.55 6.42
C SER A 28 -6.07 14.43 5.90
N VAL A 29 -4.96 14.80 5.25
CA VAL A 29 -3.92 13.84 4.81
C VAL A 29 -3.38 13.06 6.01
N ALA A 30 -3.18 13.75 7.15
CA ALA A 30 -2.71 13.13 8.38
C ALA A 30 -3.65 12.01 8.83
N ASP A 31 -4.95 12.28 9.01
CA ASP A 31 -5.95 11.28 9.42
C ASP A 31 -6.00 10.07 8.48
N ALA A 32 -5.93 10.31 7.16
CA ALA A 32 -5.94 9.25 6.17
C ALA A 32 -4.71 8.35 6.28
N MET A 33 -3.52 8.93 6.49
CA MET A 33 -2.27 8.19 6.64
C MET A 33 -2.21 7.39 7.94
N VAL A 34 -2.75 7.92 9.04
CA VAL A 34 -2.88 7.19 10.32
C VAL A 34 -3.66 5.89 10.11
N ILE A 35 -4.83 6.03 9.49
CA ILE A 35 -5.73 4.91 9.26
C ILE A 35 -5.11 3.93 8.27
N TYR A 36 -4.47 4.43 7.21
CA TYR A 36 -3.78 3.59 6.24
C TYR A 36 -2.59 2.82 6.83
N ALA A 37 -1.88 3.37 7.81
CA ALA A 37 -0.80 2.66 8.50
C ALA A 37 -1.28 1.39 9.21
N THR A 38 -2.59 1.26 9.46
CA THR A 38 -3.20 0.05 10.03
C THR A 38 -3.47 -1.05 8.99
N VAL A 39 -3.30 -0.79 7.68
CA VAL A 39 -3.51 -1.78 6.60
C VAL A 39 -2.86 -3.13 6.89
N PRO A 40 -1.59 -3.24 7.36
CA PRO A 40 -0.98 -4.54 7.64
C PRO A 40 -1.75 -5.37 8.68
N PHE A 41 -2.35 -4.72 9.68
CA PHE A 41 -3.14 -5.37 10.74
C PHE A 41 -4.48 -5.83 10.23
N VAL A 42 -5.17 -4.95 9.51
CA VAL A 42 -6.45 -5.26 8.89
C VAL A 42 -6.26 -6.40 7.89
N THR A 43 -5.17 -6.36 7.12
CA THR A 43 -4.77 -7.44 6.20
C THR A 43 -4.50 -8.73 6.95
N ALA A 44 -3.76 -8.71 8.06
CA ALA A 44 -3.50 -9.91 8.87
C ALA A 44 -4.80 -10.50 9.48
N GLY A 45 -5.71 -9.64 9.95
CA GLY A 45 -7.01 -10.06 10.49
C GLY A 45 -7.93 -10.64 9.40
N VAL A 46 -8.06 -9.97 8.26
CA VAL A 46 -8.83 -10.44 7.10
C VAL A 46 -8.23 -11.74 6.56
N ALA A 47 -6.92 -11.84 6.49
CA ALA A 47 -6.19 -13.05 6.12
C ALA A 47 -6.48 -14.24 7.04
N TYR A 48 -6.49 -14.00 8.35
CA TYR A 48 -6.82 -15.03 9.34
C TYR A 48 -8.27 -15.49 9.20
N LEU A 49 -9.21 -14.55 9.01
CA LEU A 49 -10.63 -14.84 8.85
C LEU A 49 -10.97 -15.57 7.54
N LEU A 50 -10.36 -15.18 6.41
CA LEU A 50 -10.70 -15.72 5.09
C LEU A 50 -9.88 -16.95 4.70
N SER A 51 -8.61 -17.04 5.11
CA SER A 51 -7.70 -18.12 4.69
C SER A 51 -7.26 -19.03 5.83
N GLY A 52 -7.47 -18.67 7.10
CA GLY A 52 -7.02 -19.47 8.25
C GLY A 52 -5.49 -19.57 8.41
N GLU A 53 -4.72 -18.88 7.56
CA GLU A 53 -3.25 -18.89 7.60
C GLU A 53 -2.73 -18.11 8.81
N ARG A 54 -1.94 -18.78 9.65
CA ARG A 54 -1.27 -18.13 10.79
C ARG A 54 -0.11 -17.28 10.29
N THR A 55 -0.25 -15.96 10.39
CA THR A 55 0.83 -15.01 10.09
C THR A 55 2.01 -15.23 11.04
N SER A 56 3.24 -15.21 10.51
CA SER A 56 4.46 -15.37 11.31
C SER A 56 4.55 -14.31 12.41
N ARG A 57 4.99 -14.70 13.61
CA ARG A 57 5.21 -13.77 14.73
C ARG A 57 6.16 -12.63 14.36
N SER A 58 7.13 -12.89 13.49
CA SER A 58 8.07 -11.87 12.97
C SER A 58 7.34 -10.75 12.22
N THR A 59 6.41 -11.10 11.34
CA THR A 59 5.61 -10.16 10.54
C THR A 59 4.69 -9.32 11.42
N ILE A 60 4.10 -9.91 12.45
CA ILE A 60 3.24 -9.19 13.40
C ILE A 60 4.07 -8.14 14.17
N ILE A 61 5.25 -8.53 14.66
CA ILE A 61 6.14 -7.60 15.38
C ILE A 61 6.61 -6.48 14.45
N ALA A 62 7.06 -6.79 13.23
CA ALA A 62 7.48 -5.78 12.25
C ALA A 62 6.34 -4.80 11.91
N SER A 63 5.12 -5.31 11.77
CA SER A 63 3.93 -4.48 11.54
C SER A 63 3.64 -3.56 12.73
N LEU A 64 3.80 -4.03 13.97
CA LEU A 64 3.60 -3.24 15.21
C LEU A 64 4.62 -2.12 15.34
N VAL A 65 5.89 -2.41 15.03
CA VAL A 65 6.93 -1.38 15.07
C VAL A 65 6.73 -0.36 13.94
N ALA A 66 6.38 -0.80 12.73
CA ALA A 66 6.05 0.11 11.63
C ALA A 66 4.85 1.01 11.97
N LEU A 67 3.78 0.45 12.55
CA LEU A 67 2.62 1.22 13.01
C LEU A 67 2.99 2.25 14.07
N ALA A 68 3.81 1.88 15.05
CA ALA A 68 4.30 2.80 16.07
C ALA A 68 5.11 3.94 15.43
N GLY A 69 5.97 3.62 14.45
CA GLY A 69 6.72 4.61 13.68
C GLY A 69 5.80 5.60 12.97
N VAL A 70 4.77 5.12 12.27
CA VAL A 70 3.79 6.01 11.61
C VAL A 70 3.03 6.86 12.65
N PHE A 71 2.58 6.28 13.76
CA PHE A 71 1.96 7.05 14.85
C PHE A 71 2.87 8.20 15.34
N VAL A 72 4.17 7.95 15.49
CA VAL A 72 5.13 8.99 15.87
C VAL A 72 5.23 10.09 14.80
N MET A 73 5.17 9.74 13.50
CA MET A 73 5.15 10.74 12.42
C MET A 73 3.95 11.70 12.52
N LEU A 74 2.86 11.27 13.18
CA LEU A 74 1.57 11.95 13.26
C LEU A 74 1.35 12.70 14.59
N LEU A 75 2.27 12.58 15.55
CA LEU A 75 2.22 13.35 16.80
C LEU A 75 2.43 14.86 16.59
N GLY A 76 3.04 15.24 15.46
CA GLY A 76 3.26 16.64 15.09
C GLY A 76 2.21 17.24 14.15
N SER A 77 1.17 16.48 13.77
CA SER A 77 0.14 16.96 12.84
C SER A 77 -1.11 17.44 13.58
N ASP A 78 -1.71 18.53 13.09
CA ASP A 78 -2.99 19.03 13.61
C ASP A 78 -4.15 18.11 13.20
N TRP A 79 -4.83 17.54 14.19
CA TRP A 79 -5.93 16.59 14.01
C TRP A 79 -7.25 17.34 13.84
N GLY A 80 -7.60 17.68 12.59
CA GLY A 80 -8.79 18.49 12.27
C GLY A 80 -9.73 17.90 11.21
N GLY A 81 -9.48 16.71 10.66
CA GLY A 81 -10.25 16.17 9.54
C GLY A 81 -11.68 15.73 9.90
N SER A 82 -12.61 15.92 8.96
CA SER A 82 -14.02 15.52 9.10
C SER A 82 -14.21 14.00 9.25
N MET A 83 -15.25 13.61 9.99
CA MET A 83 -15.62 12.21 10.24
C MET A 83 -15.89 11.44 8.94
N VAL A 84 -16.39 12.12 7.90
CA VAL A 84 -16.62 11.50 6.58
C VAL A 84 -15.29 11.07 5.94
N GLY A 85 -14.26 11.91 6.00
CA GLY A 85 -12.93 11.59 5.49
C GLY A 85 -12.31 10.39 6.22
N LYS A 86 -12.48 10.33 7.55
CA LYS A 86 -12.04 9.18 8.38
C LYS A 86 -12.77 7.90 7.99
N GLY A 87 -14.08 7.94 7.79
CA GLY A 87 -14.86 6.80 7.31
C GLY A 87 -14.40 6.29 5.94
N LEU A 88 -14.09 7.21 5.01
CA LEU A 88 -13.55 6.86 3.71
C LEU A 88 -12.14 6.25 3.80
N ALA A 89 -11.28 6.74 4.70
CA ALA A 89 -9.96 6.14 4.93
C ALA A 89 -10.03 4.72 5.50
N VAL A 90 -11.02 4.43 6.36
CA VAL A 90 -11.28 3.07 6.85
C VAL A 90 -11.73 2.17 5.70
N LEU A 91 -12.63 2.66 4.84
CA LEU A 91 -13.09 1.90 3.67
C LEU A 91 -11.94 1.63 2.67
N MET A 92 -11.06 2.61 2.46
CA MET A 92 -9.82 2.43 1.70
C MET A 92 -8.96 1.32 2.29
N THR A 93 -8.74 1.37 3.61
CA THR A 93 -7.92 0.40 4.35
C THR A 93 -8.49 -1.02 4.24
N LEU A 94 -9.80 -1.18 4.41
CA LEU A 94 -10.49 -2.47 4.26
C LEU A 94 -10.42 -3.00 2.83
N SER A 95 -10.59 -2.11 1.85
CA SER A 95 -10.52 -2.47 0.42
C SER A 95 -9.12 -2.93 0.05
N MET A 96 -8.09 -2.23 0.53
CA MET A 96 -6.68 -2.62 0.33
C MET A 96 -6.35 -3.96 1.00
N ALA A 97 -6.81 -4.16 2.24
CA ALA A 97 -6.64 -5.43 2.94
C ALA A 97 -7.29 -6.60 2.18
N GLY A 98 -8.55 -6.43 1.75
CA GLY A 98 -9.26 -7.45 0.97
C GLY A 98 -8.58 -7.74 -0.37
N PHE A 99 -8.19 -6.69 -1.10
CA PHE A 99 -7.42 -6.78 -2.34
C PHE A 99 -6.14 -7.62 -2.12
N SER A 100 -5.36 -7.28 -1.10
CA SER A 100 -4.08 -7.93 -0.81
C SER A 100 -4.27 -9.40 -0.41
N VAL A 101 -5.34 -9.74 0.32
CA VAL A 101 -5.64 -11.13 0.73
C VAL A 101 -6.12 -11.98 -0.45
N ILE A 102 -7.01 -11.47 -1.31
CA ILE A 102 -7.51 -12.24 -2.46
C ILE A 102 -6.37 -12.52 -3.45
N MET A 103 -5.54 -11.52 -3.72
CA MET A 103 -4.32 -11.70 -4.51
C MET A 103 -3.39 -12.76 -3.90
N ARG A 104 -3.29 -12.82 -2.58
CA ARG A 104 -2.47 -13.82 -1.89
C ARG A 104 -2.96 -15.25 -2.14
N GLY A 105 -4.28 -15.45 -2.06
CA GLY A 105 -4.89 -16.76 -2.29
C GLY A 105 -4.90 -17.22 -3.76
N HIS A 106 -4.66 -16.29 -4.70
CA HIS A 106 -4.81 -16.55 -6.14
C HIS A 106 -3.63 -15.98 -6.94
N ARG A 107 -2.42 -16.48 -6.67
CA ARG A 107 -1.16 -16.02 -7.31
C ARG A 107 -1.12 -16.18 -8.83
N ASP A 108 -1.94 -17.07 -9.38
CA ASP A 108 -2.06 -17.32 -10.83
C ASP A 108 -2.98 -16.33 -11.55
N LEU A 109 -3.57 -15.37 -10.83
CA LEU A 109 -4.39 -14.33 -11.43
C LEU A 109 -3.58 -13.48 -12.41
N PRO A 110 -4.09 -13.25 -13.64
CA PRO A 110 -3.49 -12.28 -14.53
C PRO A 110 -3.75 -10.87 -13.97
N MET A 111 -2.75 -10.35 -13.27
CA MET A 111 -2.81 -9.08 -12.52
C MET A 111 -3.04 -7.86 -13.42
N LEU A 112 -2.41 -7.88 -14.59
CA LEU A 112 -2.47 -6.79 -15.57
C LEU A 112 -3.91 -6.49 -16.04
N PRO A 113 -4.72 -7.46 -16.51
CA PRO A 113 -6.11 -7.20 -16.88
C PRO A 113 -7.02 -6.89 -15.68
N ALA A 114 -6.75 -7.44 -14.49
CA ALA A 114 -7.54 -7.10 -13.30
C ALA A 114 -7.34 -5.63 -12.90
N MET A 115 -6.12 -5.13 -13.00
CA MET A 115 -5.78 -3.75 -12.69
C MET A 115 -6.21 -2.78 -13.78
N ALA A 116 -6.13 -3.17 -15.05
CA ALA A 116 -6.73 -2.42 -16.15
C ALA A 116 -8.25 -2.26 -15.94
N LEU A 117 -8.95 -3.33 -15.54
CA LEU A 117 -10.37 -3.26 -15.20
C LEU A 117 -10.62 -2.34 -13.99
N SER A 118 -9.78 -2.39 -12.96
CA SER A 118 -9.90 -1.50 -11.80
C SER A 118 -9.76 -0.03 -12.17
N ALA A 119 -8.79 0.32 -13.03
CA ALA A 119 -8.57 1.67 -13.51
C ALA A 119 -9.76 2.14 -14.36
N TRP A 120 -10.32 1.26 -15.19
CA TRP A 120 -11.50 1.56 -16.00
C TRP A 120 -12.74 1.77 -15.13
N LEU A 121 -12.99 0.92 -14.14
CA LEU A 121 -14.09 1.07 -13.17
C LEU A 121 -13.97 2.37 -12.37
N CYS A 122 -12.76 2.68 -11.87
CA CYS A 122 -12.47 3.91 -11.17
C CYS A 122 -12.72 5.12 -12.07
N SER A 123 -12.24 5.09 -13.31
CA SER A 123 -12.46 6.17 -14.28
C SER A 123 -13.94 6.35 -14.60
N ALA A 124 -14.69 5.27 -14.83
CA ALA A 124 -16.12 5.32 -15.12
C ALA A 124 -16.92 5.91 -13.94
N PHE A 125 -16.56 5.53 -12.71
CA PHE A 125 -17.18 6.06 -11.50
C PHE A 125 -16.86 7.56 -11.31
N CYS A 126 -15.59 7.93 -11.42
CA CYS A 126 -15.16 9.33 -11.27
C CYS A 126 -15.66 10.23 -12.41
N PHE A 127 -15.89 9.71 -13.61
CA PHE A 127 -16.37 10.48 -14.75
C PHE A 127 -17.69 11.19 -14.45
N SER A 128 -18.58 10.57 -13.67
CA SER A 128 -19.86 11.18 -13.28
C SER A 128 -19.72 12.40 -12.35
N TRP A 129 -18.56 12.57 -11.71
CA TRP A 129 -18.23 13.74 -10.89
C TRP A 129 -17.16 14.63 -11.53
N ALA A 130 -16.61 14.22 -12.68
CA ALA A 130 -15.62 15.00 -13.39
C ALA A 130 -16.29 16.14 -14.15
N SER A 131 -15.60 17.29 -14.23
CA SER A 131 -15.97 18.42 -15.07
C SER A 131 -14.86 18.65 -16.12
N PRO A 132 -14.83 17.86 -17.21
CA PRO A 132 -13.73 17.89 -18.20
C PRO A 132 -13.54 19.25 -18.86
N ALA A 133 -14.63 20.03 -18.98
CA ALA A 133 -14.65 21.33 -19.64
C ALA A 133 -13.82 22.42 -18.94
N LEU A 134 -13.36 22.20 -17.71
CA LEU A 134 -12.58 23.16 -16.91
C LEU A 134 -11.07 22.85 -16.88
N THR A 135 -10.61 21.83 -17.62
CA THR A 135 -9.25 21.30 -17.47
C THR A 135 -8.33 21.80 -18.59
N ASP A 136 -7.22 22.44 -18.22
CA ASP A 136 -6.19 22.90 -19.16
C ASP A 136 -5.44 21.72 -19.81
N ALA A 137 -4.94 21.93 -21.04
CA ALA A 137 -4.24 20.89 -21.81
C ALA A 137 -2.96 20.41 -21.10
N SER A 138 -2.30 21.28 -20.34
CA SER A 138 -1.12 20.95 -19.53
C SER A 138 -1.47 19.96 -18.41
N THR A 139 -2.59 20.16 -17.72
CA THR A 139 -3.09 19.26 -16.68
C THR A 139 -3.44 17.88 -17.24
N ILE A 140 -4.06 17.84 -18.43
CA ILE A 140 -4.37 16.57 -19.11
C ILE A 140 -3.08 15.81 -19.46
N LEU A 141 -2.04 16.51 -19.94
CA LEU A 141 -0.75 15.89 -20.25
C LEU A 141 -0.05 15.35 -18.99
N LEU A 142 -0.08 16.10 -17.89
CA LEU A 142 0.47 15.64 -16.60
C LEU A 142 -0.28 14.42 -16.06
N CYS A 143 -1.61 14.40 -16.15
CA CYS A 143 -2.42 13.24 -15.78
C CYS A 143 -2.10 12.01 -16.64
N MET A 144 -1.90 12.19 -17.95
CA MET A 144 -1.47 11.10 -18.84
C MET A 144 -0.08 10.59 -18.48
N ALA A 145 0.88 11.50 -18.26
CA ALA A 145 2.23 11.13 -17.86
C ALA A 145 2.22 10.37 -16.53
N PHE A 146 1.47 10.84 -15.54
CA PHE A 146 1.30 10.16 -14.25
C PHE A 146 0.67 8.76 -14.43
N GLY A 147 -0.39 8.63 -15.23
CA GLY A 147 -1.02 7.34 -15.48
C GLY A 147 -0.08 6.32 -16.13
N VAL A 148 0.72 6.74 -17.11
CA VAL A 148 1.64 5.84 -17.83
C VAL A 148 2.91 5.56 -17.03
N LEU A 149 3.60 6.60 -16.56
CA LEU A 149 4.90 6.46 -15.87
C LEU A 149 4.74 5.97 -14.44
N GLN A 150 3.87 6.57 -13.64
CA GLN A 150 3.73 6.18 -12.24
C GLN A 150 2.90 4.90 -12.11
N ASN A 151 1.70 4.89 -12.69
CA ASN A 151 0.72 3.83 -12.42
C ASN A 151 1.00 2.58 -13.26
N ALA A 152 1.11 2.69 -14.60
CA ALA A 152 1.34 1.53 -15.45
C ALA A 152 2.74 0.91 -15.25
N ALA A 153 3.81 1.71 -15.20
CA ALA A 153 5.14 1.17 -14.93
C ALA A 153 5.25 0.59 -13.51
N GLY A 154 4.68 1.27 -12.51
CA GLY A 154 4.60 0.78 -11.13
C GLY A 154 3.90 -0.56 -11.04
N LEU A 155 2.78 -0.73 -11.75
CA LEU A 155 2.05 -1.99 -11.79
C LEU A 155 2.84 -3.10 -12.48
N ILE A 156 3.55 -2.81 -13.57
CA ILE A 156 4.41 -3.77 -14.26
C ILE A 156 5.50 -4.26 -13.31
N PHE A 157 6.23 -3.34 -12.65
CA PHE A 157 7.25 -3.69 -11.67
C PHE A 157 6.68 -4.45 -10.48
N TYR A 158 5.52 -4.05 -9.96
CA TYR A 158 4.83 -4.74 -8.88
C TYR A 158 4.44 -6.17 -9.29
N THR A 159 3.89 -6.36 -10.49
CA THR A 159 3.52 -7.69 -11.00
C THR A 159 4.72 -8.61 -11.20
N PHE A 160 5.87 -8.07 -11.61
CA PHE A 160 7.10 -8.85 -11.70
C PHE A 160 7.71 -9.13 -10.31
N GLY A 161 7.63 -8.17 -9.39
CA GLY A 161 8.20 -8.24 -8.04
C GLY A 161 7.44 -9.16 -7.11
N THR A 162 6.11 -9.05 -7.02
CA THR A 162 5.29 -9.84 -6.08
C THR A 162 5.30 -11.33 -6.36
N LYS A 163 5.65 -11.74 -7.59
CA LYS A 163 5.86 -13.17 -7.91
C LYS A 163 7.14 -13.73 -7.30
N ARG A 164 8.06 -12.88 -6.84
CA ARG A 164 9.39 -13.26 -6.34
C ARG A 164 9.57 -13.09 -4.83
N ILE A 165 8.67 -12.39 -4.15
CA ILE A 165 8.75 -12.13 -2.71
C ILE A 165 7.43 -12.47 -2.00
N PRO A 166 7.47 -12.93 -0.73
CA PRO A 166 6.29 -13.10 0.10
C PRO A 166 5.45 -11.81 0.20
N ALA A 167 4.12 -11.95 0.23
CA ALA A 167 3.19 -10.80 0.26
C ALA A 167 3.39 -9.87 1.47
N ALA A 168 3.77 -10.43 2.62
CA ALA A 168 4.10 -9.64 3.81
C ALA A 168 5.28 -8.69 3.55
N GLU A 169 6.34 -9.18 2.88
CA GLU A 169 7.48 -8.35 2.49
C GLU A 169 7.07 -7.31 1.45
N ALA A 170 6.21 -7.65 0.49
CA ALA A 170 5.70 -6.69 -0.49
C ALA A 170 4.92 -5.55 0.18
N THR A 171 4.08 -5.83 1.17
CA THR A 171 3.36 -4.79 1.94
C THR A 171 4.29 -3.98 2.85
N LEU A 172 5.35 -4.59 3.37
CA LEU A 172 6.38 -3.91 4.15
C LEU A 172 7.24 -3.00 3.26
N LEU A 173 7.58 -3.44 2.05
CA LEU A 173 8.21 -2.60 1.03
C LEU A 173 7.30 -1.46 0.59
N ALA A 174 5.99 -1.69 0.47
CA ALA A 174 5.03 -0.63 0.23
C ALA A 174 5.00 0.39 1.38
N ALA A 175 5.13 -0.06 2.63
CA ALA A 175 5.27 0.84 3.78
C ALA A 175 6.54 1.70 3.76
N LEU A 176 7.56 1.33 2.97
CA LEU A 176 8.75 2.15 2.72
C LEU A 176 8.40 3.45 1.99
N GLU A 177 7.27 3.53 1.27
CA GLU A 177 6.86 4.77 0.63
C GLU A 177 6.59 5.88 1.66
N VAL A 178 6.09 5.53 2.85
CA VAL A 178 5.70 6.46 3.91
C VAL A 178 6.84 7.37 4.36
N PRO A 179 8.06 6.86 4.71
CA PRO A 179 9.20 7.73 5.00
C PRO A 179 9.81 8.38 3.75
N PHE A 180 9.66 7.78 2.57
CA PHE A 180 10.16 8.36 1.32
C PHE A 180 9.35 9.57 0.86
N THR A 181 8.04 9.63 1.15
CA THR A 181 7.20 10.77 0.78
C THR A 181 7.70 12.10 1.38
N PRO A 182 7.92 12.23 2.70
CA PRO A 182 8.52 13.43 3.28
C PRO A 182 9.92 13.74 2.74
N PHE A 183 10.72 12.71 2.45
CA PHE A 183 12.06 12.87 1.88
C PHE A 183 12.01 13.53 0.49
N TRP A 184 11.11 13.09 -0.38
CA TRP A 184 10.94 13.68 -1.72
C TRP A 184 10.37 15.11 -1.66
N VAL A 185 9.42 15.36 -0.77
CA VAL A 185 8.86 16.70 -0.56
C VAL A 185 9.94 17.67 -0.07
N TRP A 186 10.76 17.26 0.88
CA TRP A 186 11.90 18.06 1.32
C TRP A 186 12.89 18.34 0.18
N LEU A 187 13.22 17.33 -0.63
CA LEU A 187 14.20 17.45 -1.70
C LEU A 187 13.73 18.36 -2.86
N PHE A 188 12.46 18.27 -3.26
CA PHE A 188 11.96 18.97 -4.45
C PHE A 188 11.14 20.23 -4.14
N LEU A 189 10.42 20.27 -3.00
CA LEU A 189 9.60 21.41 -2.60
C LEU A 189 10.26 22.25 -1.49
N ASN A 190 11.40 21.81 -0.95
CA ASN A 190 12.15 22.51 0.09
C ASN A 190 11.32 22.78 1.37
N GLU A 191 10.27 21.99 1.59
CA GLU A 191 9.47 22.01 2.82
C GLU A 191 10.19 21.18 3.89
N THR A 192 10.49 21.79 5.05
CA THR A 192 11.17 21.09 6.14
C THR A 192 10.18 20.18 6.88
N PRO A 193 10.36 18.84 6.83
CA PRO A 193 9.48 17.92 7.54
C PRO A 193 9.64 18.10 9.06
N ALA A 194 8.54 17.95 9.79
CA ALA A 194 8.55 18.07 11.24
C ALA A 194 9.49 17.04 11.88
N ILE A 195 10.07 17.38 13.04
CA ILE A 195 10.99 16.49 13.77
C ILE A 195 10.34 15.13 14.05
N PHE A 196 9.04 15.12 14.34
CA PHE A 196 8.24 13.91 14.57
C PHE A 196 8.17 13.01 13.32
N THR A 197 8.01 13.61 12.13
CA THR A 197 8.01 12.91 10.85
C THR A 197 9.35 12.24 10.57
N LEU A 198 10.46 12.92 10.90
CA LEU A 198 11.81 12.36 10.76
C LEU A 198 12.05 11.19 11.72
N ILE A 199 11.68 11.33 12.99
CA ILE A 199 11.85 10.28 14.00
C ILE A 199 11.01 9.06 13.63
N GLY A 200 9.72 9.25 13.34
CA GLY A 200 8.84 8.16 12.98
C GLY A 200 9.23 7.48 11.67
N GLY A 201 9.68 8.26 10.67
CA GLY A 201 10.21 7.72 9.43
C GLY A 201 11.46 6.86 9.64
N LEU A 202 12.38 7.28 10.51
CA LEU A 202 13.55 6.50 10.87
C LEU A 202 13.18 5.18 11.56
N VAL A 203 12.19 5.20 12.47
CA VAL A 203 11.69 3.98 13.14
C VAL A 203 11.13 3.00 12.12
N VAL A 204 10.33 3.46 11.15
CA VAL A 204 9.80 2.62 10.06
C VAL A 204 10.95 2.03 9.24
N LEU A 205 11.93 2.82 8.85
CA LEU A 205 13.10 2.34 8.09
C LEU A 205 13.85 1.26 8.87
N ILE A 206 14.19 1.50 10.14
CA ILE A 206 14.92 0.52 10.97
C ILE A 206 14.14 -0.79 11.08
N ALA A 207 12.83 -0.71 11.34
CA ALA A 207 11.96 -1.88 11.46
C ALA A 207 11.92 -2.72 10.17
N LEU A 208 11.84 -2.05 9.02
CA LEU A 208 11.80 -2.70 7.72
C LEU A 208 13.14 -3.33 7.36
N PHE A 209 14.25 -2.60 7.52
CA PHE A 209 15.58 -3.13 7.23
C PHE A 209 15.94 -4.31 8.14
N THR A 210 15.65 -4.23 9.44
CA THR A 210 15.89 -5.36 10.36
C THR A 210 15.04 -6.58 10.03
N HIS A 211 13.78 -6.39 9.62
CA HIS A 211 12.93 -7.50 9.18
C HIS A 211 13.45 -8.15 7.90
N ILE A 212 13.74 -7.36 6.86
CA ILE A 212 14.22 -7.86 5.55
C ILE A 212 15.56 -8.58 5.71
N ILE A 213 16.48 -8.01 6.48
CA ILE A 213 17.79 -8.62 6.74
C ILE A 213 17.62 -9.94 7.53
N GLY A 214 16.73 -9.96 8.53
CA GLY A 214 16.43 -11.17 9.30
C GLY A 214 15.78 -12.29 8.48
N GLU A 215 14.92 -11.94 7.52
CA GLU A 215 14.37 -12.87 6.52
C GLU A 215 15.47 -13.43 5.61
N PHE A 216 16.36 -12.57 5.08
CA PHE A 216 17.50 -13.00 4.25
C PHE A 216 18.41 -14.01 4.98
N TYR A 217 18.73 -13.74 6.24
CA TYR A 217 19.55 -14.66 7.05
C TYR A 217 18.83 -15.98 7.39
N ARG A 218 17.48 -16.00 7.42
CA ARG A 218 16.70 -17.24 7.60
C ARG A 218 16.54 -18.02 6.30
N GLY A 219 16.37 -17.34 5.16
CA GLY A 219 16.27 -17.95 3.84
C GLY A 219 17.57 -18.62 3.37
N GLY A 220 18.73 -18.04 3.70
CA GLY A 220 20.03 -18.66 3.41
C GLY A 220 20.25 -20.00 4.13
N ARG A 221 19.71 -20.16 5.36
CA ARG A 221 19.84 -21.39 6.15
C ARG A 221 19.02 -22.56 5.63
N THR A 222 17.94 -22.31 4.89
CA THR A 222 17.14 -23.36 4.26
C THR A 222 17.82 -23.96 3.03
N THR A 223 18.52 -23.15 2.23
CA THR A 223 19.27 -23.65 1.06
C THR A 223 20.53 -24.41 1.48
N GLU A 224 21.19 -23.97 2.55
CA GLU A 224 22.39 -24.63 3.08
C GLU A 224 22.09 -26.00 3.73
N ALA A 225 20.88 -26.18 4.28
CA ALA A 225 20.41 -27.46 4.81
C ALA A 225 20.00 -28.48 3.72
N GLU A 226 19.59 -28.01 2.54
CA GLU A 226 19.22 -28.87 1.39
C GLU A 226 20.45 -29.37 0.62
N PHE A 227 21.58 -28.65 0.70
CA PHE A 227 22.86 -29.02 0.06
C PHE A 227 23.89 -29.62 1.02
N ALA A 228 23.54 -29.85 2.29
CA ALA A 228 24.41 -30.58 3.21
C ALA A 228 24.55 -32.04 2.71
N PRO A 229 25.76 -32.55 2.43
CA PRO A 229 25.93 -33.94 2.04
C PRO A 229 25.43 -34.81 3.19
N THR A 230 24.43 -35.65 2.89
CA THR A 230 23.95 -36.68 3.82
C THR A 230 25.12 -37.60 4.21
N PRO A 231 25.29 -37.91 5.51
CA PRO A 231 26.41 -38.71 6.00
C PRO A 231 26.39 -40.15 5.48
#